data_AF-A0A7J0AJR2-F1
#
_entry.id   AF-A0A7J0AJR2-F1
#
_cell.length_a   1.000
_cell.length_b   1.000
_cell.length_c   1.000
_cell.angle_alpha   90.00
_cell.angle_beta   90.00
_cell.angle_gamma   90.00
#
_symmetry.space_group_name_H-M   'P 1'
#
loop_
_entity.id
_entity.type
_entity.pdbx_description
1 polymer ?
#
loop_
_entity_poly.entity_id
_entity_poly.type
_entity_poly.pdbx_seq_one_letter_code
_entity_poly.pdbx_strand_id
1 'polypeptide(L)'
;MKKNELIEFLQRQNEFLQGRLDEALASVNSLTFANEKLVATVDELRRQIASLEDVIKGKGAELSKEKAARQAVQRMQGSPSERQTKLTDPATSENPEQKPQKKRTNNGAKRKTHPECEVETVVVEPDSPDFNPEAATFIGECDVVRYVMEPMRFKKIIYKVRKYVQDEKIYKGSAPATPLLNSQYTSSFIAGLTELRYLHCMPLENAVEYFRAHGFDLDKGTAQKLVSKVKVHLENLYKALGQAIVEDNYICGDETYQKVRLQMATPSGRKIKKGYIWVFVGMTTGLVYFFYDDGSRSAEVFEQHIKGFNGAFQCDYYSGYRNIGIGEMGGIKRLPCLQHIKRKFLDLKDNPQAQEIAKLFGLMYHFEHRYKIDKDGWTAEDHLKWRQRYSRIMLEKIHMRLMAVKDRIGVPPDDPLLAATEHALKQWREIPRIFESPTYRLDNNEVERINRYISLTRRRLTIGSHSGAEAAALYHSLAITCHRCGVNVFDYFCDIIDRCAAWPPNTPIEKYRDLLPDHWKPSQK
;
A
#
# COMPACT_ATOMS: atom_id res chain seq x y z
N MET A 1 11.91 -20.38 -62.81
CA MET A 1 10.61 -19.92 -63.34
C MET A 1 10.83 -19.26 -64.69
N LYS A 2 10.07 -19.66 -65.70
CA LYS A 2 10.02 -18.95 -66.99
C LYS A 2 9.37 -17.58 -66.75
N LYS A 3 9.74 -16.56 -67.55
CA LYS A 3 9.27 -15.16 -67.40
C LYS A 3 7.74 -15.05 -67.22
N ASN A 4 6.98 -15.88 -67.93
CA ASN A 4 5.52 -15.88 -67.88
C ASN A 4 4.97 -16.41 -66.54
N GLU A 5 5.63 -17.40 -65.92
CA GLU A 5 5.24 -17.92 -64.60
C GLU A 5 5.49 -16.90 -63.49
N LEU A 6 6.55 -16.08 -63.63
CA LEU A 6 6.84 -15.00 -62.68
C LEU A 6 5.82 -13.85 -62.77
N ILE A 7 5.39 -13.51 -63.99
CA ILE A 7 4.36 -12.49 -64.20
C ILE A 7 3.04 -12.96 -63.58
N GLU A 8 2.63 -14.21 -63.82
CA GLU A 8 1.38 -14.75 -63.27
C GLU A 8 1.43 -14.84 -61.73
N PHE A 9 2.56 -15.22 -61.14
CA PHE A 9 2.75 -15.23 -59.69
C PHE A 9 2.64 -13.83 -59.08
N LEU A 10 3.29 -12.83 -59.69
CA LEU A 10 3.24 -11.44 -59.23
C LEU A 10 1.84 -10.83 -59.38
N GLN A 11 1.10 -11.20 -60.43
CA GLN A 11 -0.30 -10.78 -60.61
C GLN A 11 -1.19 -11.33 -59.50
N ARG A 12 -1.10 -12.63 -59.18
CA ARG A 12 -1.84 -13.23 -58.06
C ARG A 12 -1.48 -12.62 -56.72
N GLN A 13 -0.20 -12.30 -56.50
CA GLN A 13 0.24 -11.66 -55.27
C GLN A 13 -0.30 -10.23 -55.14
N ASN A 14 -0.34 -9.47 -56.24
CA ASN A 14 -0.93 -8.14 -56.25
C ASN A 14 -2.45 -8.18 -56.01
N GLU A 15 -3.18 -9.10 -56.64
CA GLU A 15 -4.62 -9.28 -56.39
C GLU A 15 -4.90 -9.64 -54.93
N PHE A 16 -4.09 -10.53 -54.35
CA PHE A 16 -4.21 -10.89 -52.93
C PHE A 16 -3.93 -9.70 -52.00
N LEU A 17 -2.88 -8.91 -52.28
CA LEU A 17 -2.56 -7.72 -51.50
C LEU A 17 -3.63 -6.63 -51.65
N GLN A 18 -4.21 -6.48 -52.83
CA GLN A 18 -5.31 -5.55 -53.09
C GLN A 18 -6.54 -5.94 -52.26
N GLY A 19 -6.92 -7.22 -52.24
CA GLY A 19 -8.04 -7.69 -51.41
C GLY A 19 -7.82 -7.46 -49.91
N ARG A 20 -6.60 -7.68 -49.42
CA ARG A 20 -6.25 -7.37 -48.01
C ARG A 20 -6.29 -5.88 -47.70
N LEU A 21 -5.94 -5.03 -48.66
CA LEU A 21 -6.02 -3.58 -48.51
C LEU A 21 -7.48 -3.13 -48.42
N ASP A 22 -8.35 -3.69 -49.26
CA ASP A 22 -9.78 -3.38 -49.26
C ASP A 22 -10.47 -3.81 -47.95
N GLU A 23 -10.13 -4.99 -47.42
CA GLU A 23 -10.59 -5.44 -46.09
C GLU A 23 -10.12 -4.51 -44.96
N ALA A 24 -8.86 -4.09 -45.00
CA ALA A 24 -8.32 -3.17 -44.02
C ALA A 24 -9.00 -1.79 -44.08
N LEU A 25 -9.27 -1.27 -45.29
CA LEU A 25 -10.00 -0.02 -45.49
C LEU A 25 -11.44 -0.12 -44.95
N ALA A 26 -12.13 -1.23 -45.22
CA ALA A 26 -13.47 -1.47 -44.67
C ALA A 26 -13.46 -1.49 -43.14
N SER A 27 -12.47 -2.15 -42.53
CA SER A 27 -12.32 -2.18 -41.06
C SER A 27 -12.02 -0.79 -40.48
N VAL A 28 -11.17 0.01 -41.13
CA VAL A 28 -10.85 1.37 -40.69
C VAL A 28 -12.09 2.26 -40.75
N ASN A 29 -12.87 2.17 -41.83
CA ASN A 29 -14.12 2.93 -41.96
C ASN A 29 -15.13 2.56 -40.88
N SER A 30 -15.28 1.25 -40.59
CA SER A 30 -16.16 0.79 -39.50
C SER A 30 -15.69 1.29 -38.12
N LEU A 31 -14.38 1.28 -37.85
CA LEU A 31 -13.83 1.78 -36.59
C LEU A 31 -13.97 3.31 -36.46
N THR A 32 -13.85 4.03 -37.57
CA THR A 32 -14.02 5.49 -37.62
C THR A 32 -15.46 5.85 -37.26
N PHE A 33 -16.44 5.17 -37.87
CA PHE A 33 -17.85 5.35 -37.54
C PHE A 33 -18.17 5.01 -36.08
N ALA A 34 -17.59 3.93 -35.54
CA ALA A 34 -17.76 3.57 -34.12
C ALA A 34 -17.16 4.65 -33.19
N ASN A 35 -16.01 5.22 -33.53
CA ASN A 35 -15.39 6.31 -32.78
C ASN A 35 -16.23 7.58 -32.81
N GLU A 36 -16.80 7.96 -33.95
CA GLU A 36 -17.71 9.11 -34.06
C GLU A 36 -18.93 8.95 -33.13
N LYS A 37 -19.51 7.74 -33.09
CA LYS A 37 -20.63 7.42 -32.20
C LYS A 37 -20.23 7.50 -30.71
N LEU A 38 -19.03 7.03 -30.37
CA LEU A 38 -18.49 7.11 -29.01
C LEU A 38 -18.23 8.57 -28.60
N VAL A 39 -17.67 9.39 -29.49
CA VAL A 39 -17.44 10.83 -29.24
C VAL A 39 -18.76 11.54 -28.95
N ALA A 40 -19.78 11.31 -29.78
CA ALA A 40 -21.12 11.88 -29.55
C ALA A 40 -21.72 11.46 -28.20
N THR A 41 -21.51 10.20 -27.79
CA THR A 41 -21.97 9.70 -26.49
C THR A 41 -21.22 10.36 -25.33
N VAL A 42 -19.91 10.56 -25.46
CA VAL A 42 -19.09 11.24 -24.44
C VAL A 42 -19.53 12.70 -24.28
N ASP A 43 -19.82 13.40 -25.37
CA ASP A 43 -20.29 14.79 -25.31
C ASP A 43 -21.68 14.91 -24.69
N GLU A 44 -22.55 13.94 -24.93
CA GLU A 44 -23.84 13.85 -24.24
C GLU A 44 -23.68 13.64 -22.73
N LEU A 45 -22.86 12.67 -22.32
CA LEU A 45 -22.58 12.43 -20.91
C LEU A 45 -21.94 13.64 -20.22
N ARG A 46 -21.07 14.38 -20.91
CA ARG A 46 -20.50 15.63 -20.40
C ARG A 46 -21.57 16.69 -20.16
N ARG A 47 -22.53 16.85 -21.07
CA ARG A 47 -23.66 17.77 -20.89
C ARG A 47 -24.53 17.37 -19.70
N GLN A 48 -24.79 16.08 -19.52
CA GLN A 48 -25.54 15.57 -18.37
C GLN A 48 -24.81 15.80 -17.04
N ILE A 49 -23.49 15.57 -16.99
CA ILE A 49 -22.68 15.85 -15.80
C ILE A 49 -22.73 17.34 -15.45
N ALA A 50 -22.55 18.23 -16.42
CA ALA A 50 -22.61 19.68 -16.20
C ALA A 50 -23.99 20.10 -15.64
N SER A 51 -25.08 19.56 -16.18
CA SER A 51 -26.44 19.81 -15.69
C SER A 51 -26.62 19.34 -14.24
N LEU A 52 -26.14 18.14 -13.90
CA LEU A 52 -26.23 17.61 -12.53
C LEU A 52 -25.39 18.42 -11.54
N GLU A 53 -24.20 18.88 -11.95
CA GLU A 53 -23.35 19.73 -11.13
C GLU A 53 -24.02 21.07 -10.78
N ASP A 54 -24.74 21.69 -11.72
CA ASP A 54 -25.48 22.92 -11.48
C ASP A 54 -26.69 22.69 -10.55
N VAL A 55 -27.40 21.57 -10.70
CA VAL A 55 -28.49 21.18 -9.76
C VAL A 55 -27.94 20.97 -8.34
N ILE A 56 -26.78 20.34 -8.20
CA ILE A 56 -26.14 20.12 -6.89
C ILE A 56 -25.68 21.45 -6.28
N LYS A 57 -25.12 22.37 -7.06
CA LYS A 57 -24.77 23.73 -6.58
C LYS A 57 -26.00 24.50 -6.12
N GLY A 58 -27.11 24.42 -6.87
CA GLY A 58 -28.39 25.02 -6.50
C GLY A 58 -28.92 24.51 -5.16
N LYS A 59 -28.99 23.17 -4.99
CA LYS A 59 -29.40 22.53 -3.72
C LYS A 59 -28.45 22.86 -2.57
N GLY A 60 -27.15 22.99 -2.83
CA GLY A 60 -26.15 23.39 -1.84
C GLY A 60 -26.38 24.81 -1.32
N ALA A 61 -26.78 25.74 -2.19
CA ALA A 61 -27.12 27.11 -1.80
C ALA A 61 -28.41 27.17 -0.95
N GLU A 62 -29.43 26.37 -1.29
CA GLU A 62 -30.65 26.24 -0.49
C GLU A 62 -30.38 25.65 0.90
N LEU A 63 -29.60 24.57 0.98
CA LEU A 63 -29.19 23.94 2.25
C LEU A 63 -28.37 24.88 3.14
N SER A 64 -27.58 25.77 2.54
CA SER A 64 -26.82 26.79 3.26
C SER A 64 -27.74 27.87 3.84
N LYS A 65 -28.73 28.34 3.06
CA LYS A 65 -29.76 29.27 3.55
C LYS A 65 -30.58 28.66 4.68
N GLU A 66 -30.96 27.39 4.57
CA GLU A 66 -31.72 26.70 5.62
C GLU A 66 -30.90 26.48 6.90
N LYS A 67 -29.59 26.18 6.78
CA LYS A 67 -28.68 26.11 7.94
C LYS A 67 -28.50 27.47 8.62
N ALA A 68 -28.38 28.54 7.86
CA ALA A 68 -28.28 29.90 8.39
C ALA A 68 -29.55 30.29 9.16
N ALA A 69 -30.74 29.95 8.62
CA ALA A 69 -32.01 30.16 9.30
C ALA A 69 -32.12 29.36 10.61
N ARG A 70 -31.71 28.07 10.62
CA ARG A 70 -31.69 27.25 11.84
C ARG A 70 -30.73 27.78 12.90
N GLN A 71 -29.55 28.27 12.51
CA GLN A 71 -28.59 28.88 13.46
C GLN A 71 -29.09 30.21 14.04
N ALA A 72 -29.84 31.00 13.27
CA ALA A 72 -30.47 32.23 13.77
C ALA A 72 -31.55 31.91 14.83
N VAL A 73 -32.37 30.88 14.61
CA VAL A 73 -33.36 30.40 15.58
C VAL A 73 -32.69 29.88 16.85
N GLN A 74 -31.56 29.19 16.72
CA GLN A 74 -30.81 28.65 17.87
C GLN A 74 -30.15 29.74 18.74
N ARG A 75 -29.90 30.94 18.18
CA ARG A 75 -29.41 32.11 18.95
C ARG A 75 -30.52 32.85 19.71
N MET A 76 -31.79 32.65 19.35
CA MET A 76 -32.94 33.26 20.04
C MET A 76 -33.45 32.44 21.23
N GLN A 77 -32.97 31.19 21.40
CA GLN A 77 -33.27 30.36 22.56
C GLN A 77 -32.07 30.39 23.52
N GLY A 78 -32.15 31.25 24.53
CA GLY A 78 -31.07 31.50 25.50
C GLY A 78 -30.74 30.34 26.44
N SER A 79 -29.52 30.36 26.97
CA SER A 79 -29.08 29.56 28.12
C SER A 79 -29.29 30.32 29.44
N PRO A 80 -29.74 29.68 30.52
CA PRO A 80 -29.59 30.17 31.89
C PRO A 80 -28.42 29.50 32.64
N SER A 81 -27.67 30.35 33.38
CA SER A 81 -27.02 30.17 34.70
C SER A 81 -26.15 28.92 35.01
N GLU A 82 -25.12 28.92 35.86
CA GLU A 82 -24.64 29.87 36.88
C GLU A 82 -23.20 29.47 37.28
N ARG A 83 -22.33 30.44 37.57
CA ARG A 83 -20.99 30.23 38.15
C ARG A 83 -21.05 30.57 39.63
N GLN A 84 -20.61 29.66 40.49
CA GLN A 84 -20.42 29.90 41.93
C GLN A 84 -18.94 30.15 42.24
N THR A 85 -18.70 31.25 42.95
CA THR A 85 -17.42 31.80 43.41
C THR A 85 -16.84 30.99 44.58
N LYS A 86 -15.51 30.87 44.67
CA LYS A 86 -14.81 30.42 45.89
C LYS A 86 -13.78 31.47 46.34
N LEU A 87 -13.78 31.71 47.65
CA LEU A 87 -12.89 32.60 48.41
C LEU A 87 -11.54 31.92 48.72
N THR A 88 -10.50 32.75 48.86
CA THR A 88 -9.14 32.52 49.39
C THR A 88 -9.15 32.58 50.93
N ASP A 89 -8.35 31.81 51.69
CA ASP A 89 -6.91 31.97 52.07
C ASP A 89 -6.51 30.79 53.03
N PRO A 90 -5.32 30.72 53.66
CA PRO A 90 -3.93 30.81 53.19
C PRO A 90 -3.08 29.57 53.58
N ALA A 91 -1.78 29.61 53.27
CA ALA A 91 -0.80 28.52 53.35
C ALA A 91 -0.44 28.01 54.76
N THR A 92 -0.12 26.71 54.86
CA THR A 92 0.77 26.13 55.90
C THR A 92 1.43 24.84 55.41
N SER A 93 2.57 24.53 56.01
CA SER A 93 3.70 23.69 55.59
C SER A 93 3.60 22.16 55.81
N GLU A 94 4.30 21.43 54.91
CA GLU A 94 5.05 20.16 55.05
C GLU A 94 4.50 18.93 55.81
N ASN A 95 4.19 17.85 55.06
CA ASN A 95 4.93 16.55 55.06
C ASN A 95 4.39 15.62 53.94
N PRO A 96 5.21 14.75 53.29
CA PRO A 96 4.78 13.98 52.12
C PRO A 96 4.13 12.64 52.51
N GLU A 97 2.80 12.60 52.59
CA GLU A 97 2.05 11.35 52.65
C GLU A 97 1.92 10.70 51.26
N GLN A 98 2.32 9.43 51.17
CA GLN A 98 2.21 8.60 49.98
C GLN A 98 0.75 8.52 49.49
N LYS A 99 0.49 9.02 48.28
CA LYS A 99 -0.81 8.87 47.61
C LYS A 99 -1.17 7.38 47.49
N PRO A 100 -2.36 6.94 47.94
CA PRO A 100 -2.79 5.56 47.74
C PRO A 100 -2.82 5.24 46.24
N GLN A 101 -2.16 4.16 45.84
CA GLN A 101 -2.29 3.63 44.49
C GLN A 101 -3.77 3.39 44.20
N LYS A 102 -4.32 4.12 43.21
CA LYS A 102 -5.67 3.86 42.69
C LYS A 102 -5.72 2.41 42.23
N LYS A 103 -6.50 1.58 42.95
CA LYS A 103 -6.86 0.24 42.49
C LYS A 103 -7.42 0.36 41.07
N ARG A 104 -6.79 -0.31 40.10
CA ARG A 104 -7.30 -0.47 38.74
C ARG A 104 -8.56 -1.33 38.81
N THR A 105 -9.71 -0.72 39.06
CA THR A 105 -11.00 -1.37 38.82
C THR A 105 -11.31 -1.31 37.32
N ASN A 106 -11.78 -2.42 36.76
CA ASN A 106 -12.46 -2.40 35.46
C ASN A 106 -13.61 -1.40 35.58
N ASN A 107 -13.79 -0.48 34.61
CA ASN A 107 -14.77 0.62 34.62
C ASN A 107 -16.25 0.15 34.60
N GLY A 108 -16.60 -1.00 35.16
CA GLY A 108 -17.92 -1.62 35.05
C GLY A 108 -18.26 -2.12 33.64
N ALA A 109 -17.31 -2.03 32.69
CA ALA A 109 -17.52 -2.45 31.32
C ALA A 109 -17.64 -3.98 31.25
N LYS A 110 -18.85 -4.47 30.96
CA LYS A 110 -19.10 -5.87 30.61
C LYS A 110 -18.62 -6.12 29.18
N ARG A 111 -17.96 -7.25 28.96
CA ARG A 111 -17.56 -7.67 27.61
C ARG A 111 -18.81 -7.89 26.77
N LYS A 112 -18.81 -7.36 25.55
CA LYS A 112 -19.87 -7.63 24.59
C LYS A 112 -19.91 -9.14 24.31
N THR A 113 -21.11 -9.71 24.33
CA THR A 113 -21.33 -11.09 23.93
C THR A 113 -21.96 -11.08 22.54
N HIS A 114 -21.66 -12.10 21.75
CA HIS A 114 -22.16 -12.25 20.39
C HIS A 114 -23.06 -13.50 20.32
N PRO A 115 -24.33 -13.40 20.76
CA PRO A 115 -25.29 -14.50 20.67
C PRO A 115 -25.67 -14.84 19.22
N GLU A 116 -25.42 -13.93 18.27
CA GLU A 116 -25.67 -14.12 16.84
C GLU A 116 -24.73 -15.14 16.18
N CYS A 117 -23.59 -15.43 16.79
CA CYS A 117 -22.62 -16.37 16.25
C CYS A 117 -23.07 -17.82 16.40
N GLU A 118 -22.77 -18.64 15.40
CA GLU A 118 -22.80 -20.08 15.52
C GLU A 118 -21.89 -20.54 16.65
N VAL A 119 -22.42 -21.40 17.53
CA VAL A 119 -21.72 -21.86 18.73
C VAL A 119 -21.19 -23.26 18.53
N GLU A 120 -19.89 -23.42 18.70
CA GLU A 120 -19.22 -24.71 18.78
C GLU A 120 -18.72 -24.91 20.21
N THR A 121 -18.91 -26.10 20.77
CA THR A 121 -18.44 -26.42 22.13
C THR A 121 -17.39 -27.52 22.05
N VAL A 122 -16.22 -27.25 22.62
CA VAL A 122 -15.09 -28.19 22.64
C VAL A 122 -14.73 -28.48 24.09
N VAL A 123 -14.75 -29.76 24.47
CA VAL A 123 -14.25 -30.19 25.79
C VAL A 123 -12.74 -30.28 25.71
N VAL A 124 -12.05 -29.64 26.67
CA VAL A 124 -10.59 -29.63 26.73
C VAL A 124 -10.14 -30.34 28.00
N GLU A 125 -9.54 -31.51 27.82
CA GLU A 125 -8.91 -32.28 28.88
C GLU A 125 -7.47 -31.78 29.15
N PRO A 126 -6.90 -32.05 30.33
CA PRO A 126 -5.48 -31.85 30.57
C PRO A 126 -4.62 -32.73 29.65
N ASP A 127 -3.58 -32.14 29.05
CA ASP A 127 -2.63 -32.80 28.14
C ASP A 127 -1.24 -32.90 28.78
N SER A 128 -1.19 -33.15 30.09
CA SER A 128 0.07 -33.31 30.81
C SER A 128 0.49 -34.77 30.80
N PRO A 129 1.77 -35.10 30.56
CA PRO A 129 2.27 -36.48 30.65
C PRO A 129 2.03 -37.13 32.02
N ASP A 130 1.90 -36.34 33.08
CA ASP A 130 1.69 -36.80 34.45
C ASP A 130 0.20 -36.96 34.81
N PHE A 131 -0.70 -36.64 33.89
CA PHE A 131 -2.15 -36.73 34.09
C PHE A 131 -2.68 -38.10 33.67
N ASN A 132 -3.34 -38.80 34.59
CA ASN A 132 -4.05 -40.03 34.33
C ASN A 132 -5.56 -39.83 34.55
N PRO A 133 -6.39 -39.85 33.48
CA PRO A 133 -7.83 -39.67 33.57
C PRO A 133 -8.54 -40.64 34.51
N GLU A 134 -8.04 -41.88 34.67
CA GLU A 134 -8.67 -42.91 35.48
C GLU A 134 -8.40 -42.74 36.99
N ALA A 135 -7.26 -42.14 37.33
CA ALA A 135 -6.87 -41.88 38.72
C ALA A 135 -7.30 -40.48 39.21
N ALA A 136 -7.76 -39.62 38.30
CA ALA A 136 -8.04 -38.23 38.58
C ALA A 136 -9.51 -37.98 38.96
N THR A 137 -9.73 -37.16 39.99
CA THR A 137 -11.07 -36.73 40.41
C THR A 137 -11.45 -35.43 39.72
N PHE A 138 -12.57 -35.41 39.00
CA PHE A 138 -13.10 -34.19 38.38
C PHE A 138 -13.55 -33.18 39.44
N ILE A 139 -13.05 -31.94 39.37
CA ILE A 139 -13.36 -30.88 40.34
C ILE A 139 -14.12 -29.70 39.73
N GLY A 140 -14.30 -29.65 38.41
CA GLY A 140 -15.12 -28.64 37.76
C GLY A 140 -14.64 -28.22 36.38
N GLU A 141 -15.36 -27.26 35.80
CA GLU A 141 -15.16 -26.77 34.45
C GLU A 141 -15.08 -25.24 34.43
N CYS A 142 -14.35 -24.69 33.46
CA CYS A 142 -14.30 -23.26 33.19
C CYS A 142 -14.51 -23.01 31.70
N ASP A 143 -15.47 -22.16 31.37
CA ASP A 143 -15.69 -21.76 29.98
C ASP A 143 -14.65 -20.72 29.53
N VAL A 144 -13.99 -21.02 28.41
CA VAL A 144 -13.10 -20.10 27.72
C VAL A 144 -13.67 -19.82 26.34
N VAL A 145 -14.15 -18.59 26.13
CA VAL A 145 -14.76 -18.18 24.86
C VAL A 145 -13.70 -17.67 23.88
N ARG A 146 -13.77 -18.13 22.63
CA ARG A 146 -13.01 -17.62 21.48
C ARG A 146 -13.95 -17.29 20.32
N TYR A 147 -13.75 -16.12 19.74
CA TYR A 147 -14.35 -15.75 18.48
C TYR A 147 -13.33 -16.01 17.36
N VAL A 148 -13.77 -16.81 16.39
CA VAL A 148 -13.00 -17.17 15.20
C VAL A 148 -13.71 -16.62 13.97
N MET A 149 -12.94 -16.00 13.09
CA MET A 149 -13.36 -15.64 11.76
C MET A 149 -12.86 -16.73 10.82
N GLU A 150 -13.77 -17.31 10.06
CA GLU A 150 -13.47 -17.91 8.77
C GLU A 150 -13.81 -16.84 7.72
N PRO A 151 -13.16 -16.79 6.55
CA PRO A 151 -13.54 -15.82 5.53
C PRO A 151 -15.06 -15.83 5.30
N MET A 152 -15.70 -14.68 5.56
CA MET A 152 -17.15 -14.45 5.47
C MET A 152 -18.04 -15.21 6.49
N ARG A 153 -17.49 -15.86 7.52
CA ARG A 153 -18.26 -16.56 8.56
C ARG A 153 -17.64 -16.37 9.95
N PHE A 154 -18.46 -16.26 10.98
CA PHE A 154 -18.00 -16.07 12.35
C PHE A 154 -18.53 -17.15 13.27
N LYS A 155 -17.63 -17.70 14.09
CA LYS A 155 -17.93 -18.76 15.06
C LYS A 155 -17.55 -18.32 16.46
N LYS A 156 -18.36 -18.74 17.42
CA LYS A 156 -18.07 -18.65 18.85
C LYS A 156 -17.73 -20.06 19.34
N ILE A 157 -16.46 -20.30 19.62
CA ILE A 157 -16.01 -21.56 20.21
C ILE A 157 -15.98 -21.40 21.74
N ILE A 158 -16.70 -22.26 22.45
CA ILE A 158 -16.70 -22.36 23.91
C ILE A 158 -15.84 -23.57 24.28
N TYR A 159 -14.63 -23.30 24.76
CA TYR A 159 -13.76 -24.33 25.31
C TYR A 159 -14.17 -24.60 26.76
N LYS A 160 -14.76 -25.77 26.97
CA LYS A 160 -15.11 -26.33 28.27
C LYS A 160 -13.86 -26.94 28.90
N VAL A 161 -13.09 -26.10 29.59
CA VAL A 161 -11.80 -26.50 30.15
C VAL A 161 -12.03 -27.23 31.46
N ARG A 162 -11.80 -28.54 31.46
CA ARG A 162 -11.96 -29.39 32.63
C ARG A 162 -10.77 -29.27 33.58
N LYS A 163 -11.07 -29.44 34.86
CA LYS A 163 -10.12 -29.41 35.97
C LYS A 163 -10.26 -30.69 36.77
N TYR A 164 -9.13 -31.27 37.12
CA TYR A 164 -9.04 -32.49 37.90
C TYR A 164 -8.04 -32.33 39.04
N VAL A 165 -8.21 -33.14 40.08
CA VAL A 165 -7.21 -33.34 41.13
C VAL A 165 -6.70 -34.77 41.05
N GLN A 166 -5.39 -34.92 41.06
CA GLN A 166 -4.68 -36.20 41.12
C GLN A 166 -3.40 -35.97 41.94
N ASP A 167 -3.12 -36.84 42.91
CA ASP A 167 -1.93 -36.76 43.77
C ASP A 167 -1.71 -35.36 44.38
N GLU A 168 -2.79 -34.75 44.90
CA GLU A 168 -2.83 -33.39 45.46
C GLU A 168 -2.47 -32.25 44.47
N LYS A 169 -2.29 -32.56 43.18
CA LYS A 169 -2.03 -31.59 42.11
C LYS A 169 -3.29 -31.31 41.29
N ILE A 170 -3.45 -30.07 40.86
CA ILE A 170 -4.53 -29.66 39.97
C ILE A 170 -4.06 -29.73 38.52
N TYR A 171 -4.72 -30.55 37.72
CA TYR A 171 -4.53 -30.62 36.28
C TYR A 171 -5.67 -29.88 35.57
N LYS A 172 -5.32 -29.06 34.59
CA LYS A 172 -6.28 -28.23 33.85
C LYS A 172 -5.96 -28.28 32.36
N GLY A 173 -6.99 -28.46 31.53
CA GLY A 173 -6.86 -28.33 30.08
C GLY A 173 -6.36 -26.95 29.65
N SER A 174 -5.71 -26.88 28.49
CA SER A 174 -5.22 -25.62 27.93
C SER A 174 -6.00 -25.24 26.68
N ALA A 175 -6.87 -24.24 26.78
CA ALA A 175 -7.55 -23.71 25.60
C ALA A 175 -6.55 -22.94 24.72
N PRO A 176 -6.73 -22.92 23.39
CA PRO A 176 -5.85 -22.19 22.48
C PRO A 176 -5.63 -20.73 22.91
N ALA A 177 -4.36 -20.32 22.85
CA ALA A 177 -3.95 -18.96 23.16
C ALA A 177 -4.54 -17.98 22.13
N THR A 178 -4.73 -16.73 22.56
CA THR A 178 -5.03 -15.62 21.66
C THR A 178 -3.82 -14.71 21.60
N PRO A 179 -3.58 -14.03 20.47
CA PRO A 179 -2.38 -13.19 20.32
C PRO A 179 -2.35 -12.02 21.30
N LEU A 180 -3.53 -11.58 21.77
CA LEU A 180 -3.65 -10.55 22.78
C LEU A 180 -4.11 -11.15 24.10
N LEU A 181 -3.36 -10.91 25.17
CA LEU A 181 -3.71 -11.38 26.52
C LEU A 181 -5.10 -10.88 26.91
N ASN A 182 -5.91 -11.79 27.49
CA ASN A 182 -7.30 -11.54 27.91
C ASN A 182 -8.26 -11.15 26.78
N SER A 183 -7.88 -11.33 25.51
CA SER A 183 -8.77 -11.20 24.36
C SER A 183 -9.65 -12.45 24.19
N GLN A 184 -10.83 -12.26 23.61
CA GLN A 184 -11.66 -13.36 23.10
C GLN A 184 -11.49 -13.54 21.59
N TYR A 185 -10.88 -12.57 20.90
CA TYR A 185 -10.67 -12.59 19.46
C TYR A 185 -9.36 -13.29 19.13
N THR A 186 -9.42 -14.25 18.21
CA THR A 186 -8.26 -14.94 17.66
C THR A 186 -7.55 -14.10 16.58
N SER A 187 -6.39 -14.55 16.13
CA SER A 187 -5.61 -13.92 15.04
C SER A 187 -6.44 -13.71 13.77
N SER A 188 -7.37 -14.63 13.46
CA SER A 188 -8.28 -14.55 12.31
C SER A 188 -9.08 -13.25 12.20
N PHE A 189 -9.58 -12.70 13.31
CA PHE A 189 -10.28 -11.40 13.29
C PHE A 189 -9.37 -10.25 12.85
N ILE A 190 -8.12 -10.32 13.29
CA ILE A 190 -7.11 -9.29 13.05
C ILE A 190 -6.60 -9.41 11.62
N ALA A 191 -6.44 -10.64 11.13
CA ALA A 191 -6.14 -10.95 9.74
C ALA A 191 -7.22 -10.40 8.79
N GLY A 192 -8.50 -10.70 9.05
CA GLY A 192 -9.61 -10.19 8.23
C GLY A 192 -9.72 -8.66 8.25
N LEU A 193 -9.57 -8.03 9.42
CA LEU A 193 -9.51 -6.56 9.50
C LEU A 193 -8.32 -5.98 8.73
N THR A 194 -7.17 -6.65 8.77
CA THR A 194 -5.95 -6.21 8.10
C THR A 194 -6.09 -6.31 6.59
N GLU A 195 -6.61 -7.42 6.09
CA GLU A 195 -6.86 -7.64 4.66
C GLU A 195 -7.83 -6.58 4.11
N LEU A 196 -9.01 -6.43 4.72
CA LEU A 196 -9.99 -5.44 4.28
C LEU A 196 -9.41 -4.02 4.31
N ARG A 197 -8.72 -3.66 5.38
CA ARG A 197 -8.24 -2.28 5.58
C ARG A 197 -7.03 -1.93 4.71
N TYR A 198 -6.03 -2.81 4.66
CA TYR A 198 -4.71 -2.47 4.12
C TYR A 198 -4.45 -3.07 2.74
N LEU A 199 -5.03 -4.22 2.41
CA LEU A 199 -5.02 -4.71 1.03
C LEU A 199 -6.14 -4.03 0.23
N HIS A 200 -7.39 -4.11 0.72
CA HIS A 200 -8.55 -3.57 -0.01
C HIS A 200 -8.81 -2.08 0.24
N CYS A 201 -7.92 -1.39 0.97
CA CYS A 201 -7.98 0.06 1.19
C CYS A 201 -9.30 0.54 1.83
N MET A 202 -9.94 -0.31 2.62
CA MET A 202 -11.24 -0.02 3.24
C MET A 202 -11.06 0.82 4.51
N PRO A 203 -11.85 1.90 4.72
CA PRO A 203 -11.92 2.57 6.02
C PRO A 203 -12.34 1.58 7.12
N LEU A 204 -11.88 1.81 8.36
CA LEU A 204 -12.17 0.88 9.47
C LEU A 204 -13.67 0.71 9.72
N GLU A 205 -14.41 1.80 9.55
CA GLU A 205 -15.85 1.86 9.71
C GLU A 205 -16.54 0.92 8.71
N ASN A 206 -16.08 0.91 7.46
CA ASN A 206 -16.59 0.03 6.43
C ASN A 206 -16.20 -1.44 6.67
N ALA A 207 -14.99 -1.71 7.19
CA ALA A 207 -14.59 -3.07 7.54
C ALA A 207 -15.43 -3.64 8.70
N VAL A 208 -15.76 -2.79 9.68
CA VAL A 208 -16.67 -3.15 10.78
C VAL A 208 -18.11 -3.36 10.27
N GLU A 209 -18.58 -2.51 9.36
CA GLU A 209 -19.89 -2.71 8.71
C GLU A 209 -19.92 -4.01 7.90
N TYR A 210 -18.83 -4.34 7.23
CA TYR A 210 -18.68 -5.61 6.52
C TYR A 210 -18.83 -6.80 7.48
N PHE A 211 -18.21 -6.76 8.66
CA PHE A 211 -18.36 -7.80 9.68
C PHE A 211 -19.83 -7.89 10.16
N ARG A 212 -20.47 -6.74 10.40
CA ARG A 212 -21.88 -6.67 10.81
C ARG A 212 -22.81 -7.27 9.76
N ALA A 213 -22.60 -6.95 8.49
CA ALA A 213 -23.37 -7.49 7.37
C ALA A 213 -23.26 -9.01 7.22
N HIS A 214 -22.18 -9.60 7.75
CA HIS A 214 -21.92 -11.05 7.76
C HIS A 214 -22.16 -11.67 9.15
N GLY A 215 -22.95 -11.02 10.01
CA GLY A 215 -23.43 -11.59 11.27
C GLY A 215 -22.48 -11.43 12.45
N PHE A 216 -21.62 -10.41 12.47
CA PHE A 216 -20.79 -10.11 13.64
C PHE A 216 -20.71 -8.62 13.97
N ASP A 217 -21.36 -8.20 15.06
CA ASP A 217 -21.43 -6.78 15.43
C ASP A 217 -20.21 -6.31 16.25
N LEU A 218 -19.06 -6.12 15.58
CA LEU A 218 -17.83 -5.65 16.22
C LEU A 218 -17.89 -4.14 16.51
N ASP A 219 -17.55 -3.73 17.74
CA ASP A 219 -17.39 -2.29 18.05
C ASP A 219 -16.14 -1.72 17.35
N LYS A 220 -16.26 -0.51 16.79
CA LYS A 220 -15.17 0.18 16.10
C LYS A 220 -13.96 0.44 16.99
N GLY A 221 -14.18 0.82 18.25
CA GLY A 221 -13.11 1.03 19.21
C GLY A 221 -12.36 -0.26 19.54
N THR A 222 -13.08 -1.39 19.56
CA THR A 222 -12.51 -2.73 19.69
C THR A 222 -11.69 -3.11 18.47
N ALA A 223 -12.24 -2.94 17.26
CA ALA A 223 -11.51 -3.19 16.01
C ALA A 223 -10.21 -2.37 15.93
N GLN A 224 -10.27 -1.09 16.30
CA GLN A 224 -9.09 -0.23 16.35
C GLN A 224 -8.04 -0.76 17.35
N LYS A 225 -8.47 -1.14 18.57
CA LYS A 225 -7.57 -1.68 19.60
C LYS A 225 -6.92 -2.99 19.18
N LEU A 226 -7.64 -3.88 18.49
CA LEU A 226 -7.10 -5.15 18.00
C LEU A 226 -5.93 -4.89 17.04
N VAL A 227 -6.16 -4.08 16.00
CA VAL A 227 -5.13 -3.73 15.00
C VAL A 227 -3.97 -2.95 15.63
N SER A 228 -4.26 -1.99 16.53
CA SER A 228 -3.19 -1.19 17.16
C SER A 228 -2.31 -2.01 18.12
N LYS A 229 -2.88 -2.96 18.87
CA LYS A 229 -2.11 -3.78 19.82
C LYS A 229 -1.26 -4.83 19.12
N VAL A 230 -1.75 -5.44 18.04
CA VAL A 230 -0.98 -6.44 17.30
C VAL A 230 0.23 -5.85 16.57
N LYS A 231 0.21 -4.54 16.25
CA LYS A 231 1.38 -3.84 15.68
C LYS A 231 2.67 -4.21 16.44
N VAL A 232 2.63 -4.22 17.77
CA VAL A 232 3.79 -4.49 18.65
C VAL A 232 4.38 -5.87 18.40
N HIS A 233 3.54 -6.89 18.18
CA HIS A 233 4.01 -8.25 17.88
C HIS A 233 4.68 -8.33 16.50
N LEU A 234 4.33 -7.42 15.58
CA LEU A 234 4.85 -7.41 14.20
C LEU A 234 6.05 -6.48 14.01
N GLU A 235 6.50 -5.74 15.02
CA GLU A 235 7.57 -4.75 14.87
C GLU A 235 8.90 -5.38 14.46
N ASN A 236 9.27 -6.53 15.04
CA ASN A 236 10.50 -7.22 14.66
C ASN A 236 10.41 -7.83 13.26
N LEU A 237 9.23 -8.30 12.84
CA LEU A 237 8.98 -8.75 11.47
C LEU A 237 9.13 -7.58 10.48
N TYR A 238 8.60 -6.41 10.83
CA TYR A 238 8.72 -5.21 10.00
C TYR A 238 10.17 -4.68 9.93
N LYS A 239 10.96 -4.81 11.01
CA LYS A 239 12.41 -4.53 10.95
C LYS A 239 13.14 -5.51 10.05
N ALA A 240 12.83 -6.81 10.14
CA ALA A 240 13.40 -7.83 9.26
C ALA A 240 13.05 -7.57 7.79
N LEU A 241 11.83 -7.08 7.50
CA LEU A 241 11.45 -6.64 6.15
C LEU A 241 12.31 -5.47 5.65
N GLY A 242 12.58 -4.48 6.51
CA GLY A 242 13.48 -3.37 6.18
C GLY A 242 14.92 -3.81 5.93
N GLN A 243 15.42 -4.82 6.63
CA GLN A 243 16.75 -5.40 6.37
C GLN A 243 16.75 -6.18 5.05
N ALA A 244 15.77 -7.04 4.84
CA ALA A 244 15.65 -7.87 3.65
C ALA A 244 15.51 -7.05 2.36
N ILE A 245 14.84 -5.89 2.41
CA ILE A 245 14.73 -5.06 1.20
C ILE A 245 16.05 -4.42 0.79
N VAL A 246 16.92 -4.08 1.76
CA VAL A 246 18.25 -3.51 1.53
C VAL A 246 19.24 -4.58 1.02
N GLU A 247 18.93 -5.87 1.22
CA GLU A 247 19.68 -7.00 0.66
C GLU A 247 19.31 -7.31 -0.80
N ASP A 248 18.22 -6.75 -1.33
CA ASP A 248 17.86 -6.89 -2.74
C ASP A 248 18.96 -6.25 -3.61
N ASN A 249 19.13 -6.71 -4.86
CA ASN A 249 20.09 -6.13 -5.79
C ASN A 249 19.48 -4.99 -6.63
N TYR A 250 18.15 -4.86 -6.62
CA TYR A 250 17.43 -3.90 -7.43
C TYR A 250 16.17 -3.40 -6.70
N ILE A 251 16.17 -2.12 -6.34
CA ILE A 251 15.06 -1.47 -5.65
C ILE A 251 14.42 -0.40 -6.55
N CYS A 252 13.09 -0.36 -6.57
CA CYS A 252 12.32 0.78 -7.03
C CYS A 252 11.86 1.60 -5.82
N GLY A 253 12.07 2.92 -5.84
CA GLY A 253 11.71 3.80 -4.72
C GLY A 253 10.94 5.05 -5.16
N ASP A 254 9.99 5.47 -4.33
CA ASP A 254 9.17 6.66 -4.52
C ASP A 254 8.54 7.07 -3.19
N GLU A 255 7.88 8.24 -3.17
CA GLU A 255 7.14 8.72 -2.02
C GLU A 255 5.79 9.31 -2.41
N THR A 256 4.79 9.06 -1.59
CA THR A 256 3.47 9.66 -1.76
C THR A 256 2.96 10.19 -0.45
N TYR A 257 1.96 11.06 -0.49
CA TYR A 257 1.46 11.68 0.74
C TYR A 257 0.16 11.04 1.23
N GLN A 258 -0.12 11.23 2.51
CA GLN A 258 -1.36 10.88 3.17
C GLN A 258 -1.82 12.07 4.05
N LYS A 259 -3.12 12.15 4.32
CA LYS A 259 -3.69 13.08 5.29
C LYS A 259 -3.51 12.50 6.68
N VAL A 260 -2.73 13.16 7.52
CA VAL A 260 -2.45 12.73 8.90
C VAL A 260 -2.96 13.79 9.86
N ARG A 261 -3.78 13.39 10.82
CA ARG A 261 -4.29 14.25 11.88
C ARG A 261 -3.22 14.43 12.95
N LEU A 262 -3.07 15.67 13.41
CA LEU A 262 -2.15 16.08 14.44
C LEU A 262 -2.87 16.25 15.77
N GLN A 263 -2.14 15.99 16.87
CA GLN A 263 -2.64 16.31 18.21
C GLN A 263 -2.70 17.82 18.44
N MET A 264 -1.64 18.53 18.04
CA MET A 264 -1.56 19.99 18.06
C MET A 264 -1.79 20.56 16.66
N ALA A 265 -2.43 21.72 16.58
CA ALA A 265 -2.59 22.40 15.30
C ALA A 265 -1.22 22.85 14.75
N THR A 266 -1.08 22.83 13.43
CA THR A 266 0.03 23.52 12.74
C THR A 266 0.00 25.02 13.03
N PRO A 267 1.08 25.78 12.75
CA PRO A 267 1.07 27.24 12.86
C PRO A 267 -0.07 27.91 12.07
N SER A 268 -0.57 27.25 11.01
CA SER A 268 -1.73 27.68 10.21
C SER A 268 -3.10 27.36 10.84
N GLY A 269 -3.16 26.84 12.07
CA GLY A 269 -4.38 26.43 12.77
C GLY A 269 -4.98 25.10 12.32
N ARG A 270 -4.44 24.45 11.28
CA ARG A 270 -4.93 23.16 10.76
C ARG A 270 -4.49 21.99 11.63
N LYS A 271 -5.41 21.07 11.95
CA LYS A 271 -5.14 19.80 12.66
C LYS A 271 -4.90 18.61 11.73
N ILE A 272 -4.79 18.84 10.42
CA ILE A 272 -4.46 17.81 9.43
C ILE A 272 -3.27 18.32 8.63
N LYS A 273 -2.26 17.47 8.48
CA LYS A 273 -1.10 17.74 7.63
C LYS A 273 -1.00 16.75 6.48
N LYS A 274 -0.27 17.18 5.45
CA LYS A 274 0.29 16.32 4.42
C LYS A 274 1.50 15.60 5.01
N GLY A 275 1.38 14.31 5.30
CA GLY A 275 2.50 13.47 5.75
C GLY A 275 2.94 12.55 4.62
N TYR A 276 4.23 12.49 4.32
CA TYR A 276 4.77 11.61 3.29
C TYR A 276 5.02 10.20 3.84
N ILE A 277 4.59 9.20 3.08
CA ILE A 277 4.90 7.79 3.25
C ILE A 277 5.81 7.43 2.07
N TRP A 278 6.98 6.91 2.40
CA TRP A 278 7.96 6.44 1.44
C TRP A 278 7.76 4.96 1.17
N VAL A 279 8.22 4.48 0.03
CA VAL A 279 8.15 3.07 -0.32
C VAL A 279 9.38 2.62 -1.08
N PHE A 280 9.89 1.45 -0.69
CA PHE A 280 10.83 0.66 -1.48
C PHE A 280 10.15 -0.63 -1.94
N VAL A 281 10.45 -1.04 -3.16
CA VAL A 281 10.02 -2.30 -3.75
C VAL A 281 11.25 -3.07 -4.19
N GLY A 282 11.50 -4.21 -3.55
CA GLY A 282 12.53 -5.17 -3.95
C GLY A 282 12.06 -5.87 -5.22
N MET A 283 12.76 -5.63 -6.32
CA MET A 283 12.33 -6.08 -7.64
C MET A 283 12.72 -7.55 -7.91
N THR A 284 13.68 -8.08 -7.14
CA THR A 284 14.08 -9.48 -7.21
C THR A 284 13.31 -10.31 -6.19
N THR A 285 13.17 -9.82 -4.96
CA THR A 285 12.47 -10.51 -3.87
C THR A 285 10.94 -10.38 -3.92
N GLY A 286 10.43 -9.31 -4.55
CA GLY A 286 9.01 -8.97 -4.55
C GLY A 286 8.52 -8.22 -3.30
N LEU A 287 9.41 -8.02 -2.31
CA LEU A 287 9.12 -7.36 -1.04
C LEU A 287 8.75 -5.88 -1.22
N VAL A 288 7.83 -5.39 -0.38
CA VAL A 288 7.40 -3.99 -0.35
C VAL A 288 7.54 -3.44 1.05
N TYR A 289 8.32 -2.37 1.18
CA TYR A 289 8.59 -1.70 2.46
C TYR A 289 8.13 -0.25 2.39
N PHE A 290 6.95 0.02 2.95
CA PHE A 290 6.52 1.38 3.25
C PHE A 290 7.08 1.82 4.58
N PHE A 291 7.57 3.05 4.67
CA PHE A 291 8.03 3.65 5.92
C PHE A 291 7.54 5.10 6.05
N TYR A 292 7.42 5.54 7.29
CA TYR A 292 6.87 6.84 7.66
C TYR A 292 7.68 7.41 8.82
N ASP A 293 8.28 8.58 8.60
CA ASP A 293 9.02 9.31 9.62
C ASP A 293 8.40 10.70 9.80
N ASP A 294 7.43 10.76 10.72
CA ASP A 294 6.66 11.96 11.03
C ASP A 294 6.12 12.74 9.83
N GLY A 295 5.96 12.08 8.69
CA GLY A 295 5.48 12.65 7.45
C GLY A 295 6.49 13.57 6.75
N SER A 296 7.77 13.50 7.10
CA SER A 296 8.85 14.24 6.44
C SER A 296 9.08 13.73 5.00
N ARG A 297 9.43 14.68 4.12
CA ARG A 297 9.88 14.41 2.73
C ARG A 297 11.37 14.71 2.54
N SER A 298 12.13 14.87 3.63
CA SER A 298 13.57 15.14 3.56
C SER A 298 14.33 13.94 2.99
N ALA A 299 15.47 14.22 2.34
CA ALA A 299 16.37 13.18 1.85
C ALA A 299 16.86 12.27 3.00
N GLU A 300 17.06 12.83 4.20
CA GLU A 300 17.51 12.11 5.39
C GLU A 300 16.65 10.89 5.72
N VAL A 301 15.32 10.97 5.53
CA VAL A 301 14.43 9.83 5.77
C VAL A 301 14.77 8.67 4.83
N PHE A 302 14.96 8.98 3.54
CA PHE A 302 15.39 8.01 2.54
C PHE A 302 16.78 7.45 2.86
N GLU A 303 17.74 8.33 3.15
CA GLU A 303 19.15 7.98 3.41
C GLU A 303 19.31 7.04 4.61
N GLN A 304 18.52 7.23 5.66
CA GLN A 304 18.52 6.35 6.84
C GLN A 304 18.06 4.92 6.51
N HIS A 305 17.04 4.79 5.66
CA HIS A 305 16.41 3.49 5.35
C HIS A 305 17.13 2.74 4.22
N ILE A 306 17.89 3.42 3.37
CA ILE A 306 18.66 2.80 2.29
C ILE A 306 20.09 2.44 2.71
N LYS A 307 20.49 2.77 3.95
CA LYS A 307 21.85 2.56 4.44
C LYS A 307 22.28 1.08 4.34
N GLY A 308 23.43 0.85 3.72
CA GLY A 308 23.97 -0.50 3.48
C GLY A 308 23.54 -1.12 2.15
N PHE A 309 22.61 -0.50 1.41
CA PHE A 309 22.21 -0.97 0.09
C PHE A 309 23.36 -0.83 -0.92
N ASN A 310 23.61 -1.89 -1.68
CA ASN A 310 24.55 -1.88 -2.78
C ASN A 310 23.94 -2.59 -3.98
N GLY A 311 23.43 -1.80 -4.93
CA GLY A 311 22.69 -2.32 -6.06
C GLY A 311 22.16 -1.21 -6.96
N ALA A 312 21.17 -1.54 -7.78
CA ALA A 312 20.48 -0.55 -8.60
C ALA A 312 19.27 0.04 -7.87
N PHE A 313 19.16 1.37 -7.88
CA PHE A 313 18.02 2.08 -7.33
C PHE A 313 17.31 2.87 -8.43
N GLN A 314 16.09 2.48 -8.77
CA GLN A 314 15.27 3.19 -9.74
C GLN A 314 14.33 4.18 -9.05
N CYS A 315 14.37 5.44 -9.48
CA CYS A 315 13.56 6.52 -8.93
C CYS A 315 13.27 7.59 -9.99
N ASP A 316 12.41 8.54 -9.63
CA ASP A 316 12.26 9.77 -10.39
C ASP A 316 13.47 10.72 -10.16
N TYR A 317 13.37 11.96 -10.64
CA TYR A 317 14.41 12.98 -10.43
C TYR A 317 14.05 13.99 -9.33
N TYR A 318 13.37 13.52 -8.28
CA TYR A 318 13.15 14.35 -7.10
C TYR A 318 14.48 14.71 -6.42
N SER A 319 14.55 15.92 -5.88
CA SER A 319 15.75 16.45 -5.24
C SER A 319 16.25 15.61 -4.06
N GLY A 320 15.37 14.84 -3.41
CA GLY A 320 15.72 13.94 -2.31
C GLY A 320 16.55 12.73 -2.73
N TYR A 321 16.57 12.37 -4.01
CA TYR A 321 17.34 11.24 -4.54
C TYR A 321 18.66 11.65 -5.20
N ARG A 322 19.02 12.94 -5.17
CA ARG A 322 20.20 13.46 -5.91
C ARG A 322 21.54 12.95 -5.39
N ASN A 323 21.59 12.52 -4.13
CA ASN A 323 22.81 12.02 -3.50
C ASN A 323 23.07 10.54 -3.85
N ILE A 324 22.14 9.84 -4.49
CA ILE A 324 22.34 8.45 -4.92
C ILE A 324 23.47 8.39 -5.94
N GLY A 325 24.47 7.54 -5.69
CA GLY A 325 25.65 7.41 -6.54
C GLY A 325 26.74 8.46 -6.25
N ILE A 326 26.62 9.22 -5.15
CA ILE A 326 27.59 10.24 -4.73
C ILE A 326 27.98 9.99 -3.26
N GLY A 327 29.25 10.25 -2.91
CA GLY A 327 29.73 10.20 -1.52
C GLY A 327 29.52 8.82 -0.87
N GLU A 328 28.90 8.80 0.31
CA GLU A 328 28.58 7.56 1.05
C GLU A 328 27.65 6.61 0.29
N MET A 329 26.86 7.12 -0.66
CA MET A 329 25.99 6.35 -1.56
C MET A 329 26.64 6.08 -2.92
N GLY A 330 27.97 6.24 -3.05
CA GLY A 330 28.71 6.04 -4.30
C GLY A 330 28.60 4.64 -4.89
N GLY A 331 28.32 3.62 -4.07
CA GLY A 331 28.08 2.25 -4.52
C GLY A 331 26.74 2.02 -5.21
N ILE A 332 25.77 2.94 -5.06
CA ILE A 332 24.41 2.76 -5.57
C ILE A 332 24.31 3.23 -7.02
N LYS A 333 23.88 2.33 -7.92
CA LYS A 333 23.59 2.67 -9.32
C LYS A 333 22.20 3.29 -9.43
N ARG A 334 22.11 4.61 -9.52
CA ARG A 334 20.83 5.27 -9.84
C ARG A 334 20.38 4.93 -11.26
N LEU A 335 19.14 4.51 -11.40
CA LEU A 335 18.43 4.30 -12.67
C LEU A 335 17.31 5.36 -12.81
N PRO A 336 17.34 6.20 -13.84
CA PRO A 336 16.29 7.20 -14.03
C PRO A 336 14.98 6.56 -14.52
N CYS A 337 13.84 7.15 -14.15
CA CYS A 337 12.54 6.76 -14.68
C CYS A 337 12.26 7.41 -16.05
N LEU A 338 12.31 6.63 -17.14
CA LEU A 338 12.11 7.16 -18.50
C LEU A 338 10.68 7.65 -18.74
N GLN A 339 9.69 7.09 -18.04
CA GLN A 339 8.31 7.59 -18.10
C GLN A 339 8.19 9.03 -17.60
N HIS A 340 8.89 9.38 -16.51
CA HIS A 340 8.89 10.75 -16.00
C HIS A 340 9.55 11.74 -16.97
N ILE A 341 10.61 11.30 -17.66
CA ILE A 341 11.26 12.09 -18.71
C ILE A 341 10.30 12.25 -19.90
N LYS A 342 9.75 11.15 -20.41
CA LYS A 342 8.81 11.14 -21.54
C LYS A 342 7.57 12.00 -21.28
N ARG A 343 6.99 11.95 -20.07
CA ARG A 343 5.78 12.70 -19.71
C ARG A 343 5.96 14.21 -19.90
N LYS A 344 7.13 14.76 -19.57
CA LYS A 344 7.42 16.20 -19.78
C LYS A 344 7.32 16.64 -21.24
N PHE A 345 7.65 15.75 -22.19
CA PHE A 345 7.46 16.04 -23.61
C PHE A 345 6.02 15.80 -24.07
N LEU A 346 5.37 14.75 -23.55
CA LEU A 346 3.95 14.48 -23.86
C LEU A 346 3.01 15.60 -23.40
N ASP A 347 3.30 16.23 -22.26
CA ASP A 347 2.51 17.33 -21.71
C ASP A 347 2.51 18.57 -22.64
N LEU A 348 3.52 18.70 -23.51
CA LEU A 348 3.63 19.73 -24.55
C LEU A 348 2.92 19.29 -25.85
N LYS A 349 1.61 19.09 -25.75
CA LYS A 349 0.78 18.47 -26.82
C LYS A 349 0.88 19.16 -28.17
N ASP A 350 0.90 20.49 -28.17
CA ASP A 350 0.87 21.30 -29.40
C ASP A 350 2.26 21.60 -29.96
N ASN A 351 3.34 21.07 -29.35
CA ASN A 351 4.70 21.26 -29.83
C ASN A 351 5.17 20.05 -30.66
N PRO A 352 5.34 20.18 -32.00
CA PRO A 352 5.66 19.04 -32.86
C PRO A 352 6.97 18.34 -32.49
N GLN A 353 7.97 19.10 -32.04
CA GLN A 353 9.28 18.57 -31.68
C GLN A 353 9.25 17.85 -30.33
N ALA A 354 8.48 18.35 -29.37
CA ALA A 354 8.20 17.62 -28.13
C ALA A 354 7.53 16.28 -28.45
N GLN A 355 6.52 16.28 -29.33
CA GLN A 355 5.84 15.05 -29.75
C GLN A 355 6.77 14.09 -30.51
N GLU A 356 7.68 14.59 -31.33
CA GLU A 356 8.72 13.77 -31.98
C GLU A 356 9.62 13.08 -30.95
N ILE A 357 10.13 13.83 -29.96
CA ILE A 357 10.97 13.27 -28.88
C ILE A 357 10.19 12.25 -28.06
N ALA A 358 8.94 12.56 -27.70
CA ALA A 358 8.07 11.65 -26.97
C ALA A 358 7.80 10.34 -27.75
N LYS A 359 7.64 10.42 -29.08
CA LYS A 359 7.52 9.25 -29.96
C LYS A 359 8.79 8.41 -29.96
N LEU A 360 9.98 9.01 -29.97
CA LEU A 360 11.24 8.26 -29.88
C LEU A 360 11.36 7.51 -28.55
N PHE A 361 11.04 8.14 -27.42
CA PHE A 361 10.92 7.43 -26.15
C PHE A 361 9.89 6.29 -26.24
N GLY A 362 8.72 6.55 -26.86
CA GLY A 362 7.69 5.53 -27.10
C GLY A 362 8.18 4.33 -27.94
N LEU A 363 9.00 4.57 -28.96
CA LEU A 363 9.58 3.51 -29.79
C LEU A 363 10.58 2.66 -29.02
N MET A 364 11.32 3.24 -28.07
CA MET A 364 12.20 2.49 -27.17
C MET A 364 11.41 1.48 -26.31
N TYR A 365 10.25 1.88 -25.79
CA TYR A 365 9.32 0.96 -25.12
C TYR A 365 8.78 -0.13 -26.04
N HIS A 366 8.48 0.20 -27.30
CA HIS A 366 8.05 -0.78 -28.28
C HIS A 366 9.12 -1.86 -28.51
N PHE A 367 10.39 -1.48 -28.61
CA PHE A 367 11.49 -2.44 -28.75
C PHE A 367 11.72 -3.28 -27.50
N GLU A 368 11.65 -2.69 -26.30
CA GLU A 368 11.73 -3.43 -25.03
C GLU A 368 10.64 -4.51 -24.95
N HIS A 369 9.40 -4.19 -25.31
CA HIS A 369 8.29 -5.14 -25.20
C HIS A 369 8.25 -6.22 -26.28
N ARG A 370 9.08 -6.11 -27.33
CA ARG A 370 9.08 -7.04 -28.45
C ARG A 370 9.49 -8.45 -28.03
N TYR A 371 10.42 -8.57 -27.08
CA TYR A 371 10.94 -9.83 -26.59
C TYR A 371 10.97 -9.80 -25.07
N LYS A 372 10.49 -10.88 -24.42
CA LYS A 372 10.39 -10.96 -22.97
C LYS A 372 11.08 -12.22 -22.49
N ILE A 373 11.79 -12.11 -21.37
CA ILE A 373 12.42 -13.25 -20.68
C ILE A 373 11.34 -14.31 -20.38
N ASP A 374 11.72 -15.59 -20.51
CA ASP A 374 10.88 -16.77 -20.28
C ASP A 374 9.64 -16.86 -21.18
N LYS A 375 9.64 -16.10 -22.29
CA LYS A 375 8.61 -16.15 -23.31
C LYS A 375 9.23 -16.46 -24.66
N ASP A 376 8.59 -17.36 -25.42
CA ASP A 376 9.00 -17.71 -26.79
C ASP A 376 10.48 -18.15 -26.90
N GLY A 377 11.02 -18.75 -25.83
CA GLY A 377 12.41 -19.25 -25.75
C GLY A 377 13.49 -18.21 -25.44
N TRP A 378 13.13 -16.96 -25.13
CA TRP A 378 14.10 -15.89 -24.84
C TRP A 378 14.72 -16.02 -23.45
N THR A 379 16.04 -16.18 -23.41
CA THR A 379 16.79 -16.18 -22.16
C THR A 379 17.10 -14.75 -21.68
N ALA A 380 17.54 -14.62 -20.43
CA ALA A 380 18.04 -13.34 -19.91
C ALA A 380 19.23 -12.79 -20.72
N GLU A 381 20.10 -13.66 -21.24
CA GLU A 381 21.25 -13.26 -22.05
C GLU A 381 20.81 -12.73 -23.42
N ASP A 382 19.87 -13.42 -24.08
CA ASP A 382 19.31 -12.98 -25.36
C ASP A 382 18.62 -11.62 -25.22
N HIS A 383 17.84 -11.46 -24.14
CA HIS A 383 17.18 -10.20 -23.82
C HIS A 383 18.19 -9.07 -23.62
N LEU A 384 19.30 -9.31 -22.91
CA LEU A 384 20.35 -8.31 -22.71
C LEU A 384 21.03 -7.92 -24.04
N LYS A 385 21.37 -8.89 -24.90
CA LYS A 385 21.95 -8.63 -26.23
C LYS A 385 21.03 -7.79 -27.10
N TRP A 386 19.73 -8.12 -27.09
CA TRP A 386 18.72 -7.32 -27.78
C TRP A 386 18.66 -5.89 -27.24
N ARG A 387 18.60 -5.73 -25.91
CA ARG A 387 18.60 -4.42 -25.23
C ARG A 387 19.79 -3.57 -25.62
N GLN A 388 21.00 -4.11 -25.56
CA GLN A 388 22.22 -3.39 -25.95
C GLN A 388 22.19 -2.96 -27.44
N ARG A 389 21.62 -3.79 -28.33
CA ARG A 389 21.54 -3.48 -29.77
C ARG A 389 20.58 -2.31 -30.07
N TYR A 390 19.34 -2.35 -29.60
CA TYR A 390 18.38 -1.29 -29.94
C TYR A 390 18.61 -0.02 -29.13
N SER A 391 19.00 -0.14 -27.85
CA SER A 391 19.18 1.02 -26.97
C SER A 391 20.25 1.96 -27.50
N ARG A 392 21.38 1.45 -28.01
CA ARG A 392 22.42 2.28 -28.62
C ARG A 392 21.87 3.22 -29.70
N ILE A 393 21.11 2.66 -30.65
CA ILE A 393 20.51 3.42 -31.77
C ILE A 393 19.46 4.41 -31.24
N MET A 394 18.62 3.97 -30.31
CA MET A 394 17.56 4.83 -29.77
C MET A 394 18.12 5.99 -28.95
N LEU A 395 19.12 5.75 -28.12
CA LEU A 395 19.77 6.77 -27.31
C LEU A 395 20.47 7.80 -28.19
N GLU A 396 21.21 7.40 -29.22
CA GLU A 396 21.82 8.34 -30.18
C GLU A 396 20.76 9.24 -30.85
N LYS A 397 19.67 8.65 -31.35
CA LYS A 397 18.58 9.39 -32.00
C LYS A 397 17.92 10.39 -31.05
N ILE A 398 17.62 9.96 -29.83
CA ILE A 398 17.01 10.83 -28.81
C ILE A 398 17.99 11.94 -28.43
N HIS A 399 19.26 11.62 -28.20
CA HIS A 399 20.28 12.59 -27.82
C HIS A 399 20.43 13.68 -28.87
N MET A 400 20.50 13.30 -30.15
CA MET A 400 20.59 14.24 -31.27
C MET A 400 19.41 15.22 -31.28
N ARG A 401 18.19 14.74 -31.03
CA ARG A 401 17.00 15.61 -30.95
C ARG A 401 17.03 16.53 -29.73
N LEU A 402 17.51 16.05 -28.59
CA LEU A 402 17.67 16.87 -27.39
C LEU A 402 18.72 17.98 -27.60
N MET A 403 19.87 17.66 -28.20
CA MET A 403 20.90 18.66 -28.50
C MET A 403 20.42 19.69 -29.52
N ALA A 404 19.67 19.27 -30.55
CA ALA A 404 19.05 20.19 -31.51
C ALA A 404 18.01 21.14 -30.89
N VAL A 405 17.45 20.83 -29.72
CA VAL A 405 16.66 21.77 -28.93
C VAL A 405 17.56 22.69 -28.12
N LYS A 406 18.52 22.10 -27.40
CA LYS A 406 19.42 22.82 -26.49
C LYS A 406 20.28 23.87 -27.20
N ASP A 407 20.75 23.58 -28.41
CA ASP A 407 21.69 24.43 -29.15
C ASP A 407 20.99 25.52 -29.97
N ARG A 408 19.67 25.70 -29.79
CA ARG A 408 18.93 26.78 -30.46
C ARG A 408 19.31 28.13 -29.90
N ILE A 409 19.55 29.06 -30.81
CA ILE A 409 19.89 30.44 -30.48
C ILE A 409 18.61 31.23 -30.17
N GLY A 410 18.66 32.09 -29.15
CA GLY A 410 17.58 33.03 -28.84
C GLY A 410 16.37 32.41 -28.14
N VAL A 411 16.50 31.21 -27.57
CA VAL A 411 15.42 30.57 -26.80
C VAL A 411 15.33 31.19 -25.39
N PRO A 412 14.13 31.61 -24.95
CA PRO A 412 13.93 32.10 -23.60
C PRO A 412 14.28 31.03 -22.53
N PRO A 413 14.83 31.41 -21.37
CA PRO A 413 15.14 30.47 -20.28
C PRO A 413 13.94 29.71 -19.73
N ASP A 414 12.72 30.23 -19.90
CA ASP A 414 11.45 29.66 -19.47
C ASP A 414 10.74 28.84 -20.57
N ASP A 415 11.38 28.63 -21.73
CA ASP A 415 10.83 27.81 -22.80
C ASP A 415 10.52 26.38 -22.29
N PRO A 416 9.26 25.93 -22.38
CA PRO A 416 8.86 24.64 -21.83
C PRO A 416 9.56 23.44 -22.49
N LEU A 417 9.89 23.53 -23.79
CA LEU A 417 10.57 22.47 -24.53
C LEU A 417 12.05 22.39 -24.12
N LEU A 418 12.71 23.53 -23.92
CA LEU A 418 14.05 23.62 -23.36
C LEU A 418 14.08 23.05 -21.93
N ALA A 419 13.13 23.42 -21.07
CA ALA A 419 13.03 22.88 -19.71
C ALA A 419 12.86 21.36 -19.68
N ALA A 420 12.03 20.79 -20.56
CA ALA A 420 11.87 19.34 -20.72
C ALA A 420 13.17 18.68 -21.23
N THR A 421 13.85 19.33 -22.18
CA THR A 421 15.12 18.88 -22.75
C THR A 421 16.23 18.86 -21.71
N GLU A 422 16.40 19.93 -20.95
CA GLU A 422 17.38 20.01 -19.86
C GLU A 422 17.10 18.97 -18.79
N HIS A 423 15.83 18.72 -18.45
CA HIS A 423 15.47 17.69 -17.50
C HIS A 423 15.89 16.29 -17.96
N ALA A 424 15.78 15.98 -19.24
CA ALA A 424 16.29 14.73 -19.82
C ALA A 424 17.83 14.70 -19.78
N LEU A 425 18.48 15.80 -20.20
CA LEU A 425 19.93 15.89 -20.30
C LEU A 425 20.65 15.81 -18.94
N LYS A 426 20.04 16.33 -17.87
CA LYS A 426 20.54 16.24 -16.48
C LYS A 426 20.71 14.79 -15.99
N GLN A 427 19.97 13.84 -16.57
CA GLN A 427 19.98 12.43 -16.19
C GLN A 427 20.62 11.54 -17.26
N TRP A 428 21.08 12.14 -18.38
CA TRP A 428 21.44 11.42 -19.59
C TRP A 428 22.58 10.41 -19.38
N ARG A 429 23.52 10.75 -18.48
CA ARG A 429 24.66 9.88 -18.16
C ARG A 429 24.25 8.59 -17.44
N GLU A 430 23.09 8.56 -16.79
CA GLU A 430 22.62 7.36 -16.06
C GLU A 430 21.64 6.52 -16.88
N ILE A 431 21.01 7.09 -17.92
CA ILE A 431 20.06 6.34 -18.77
C ILE A 431 20.66 5.05 -19.36
N PRO A 432 21.91 5.03 -19.87
CA PRO A 432 22.51 3.79 -20.38
C PRO A 432 22.56 2.66 -19.35
N ARG A 433 22.64 2.96 -18.04
CA ARG A 433 22.71 1.96 -16.97
C ARG A 433 21.49 1.06 -16.91
N ILE A 434 20.33 1.55 -17.37
CA ILE A 434 19.10 0.77 -17.49
C ILE A 434 19.33 -0.47 -18.37
N PHE A 435 20.20 -0.39 -19.37
CA PHE A 435 20.43 -1.47 -20.33
C PHE A 435 21.62 -2.37 -19.96
N GLU A 436 22.21 -2.20 -18.77
CA GLU A 436 23.30 -3.05 -18.25
C GLU A 436 22.81 -4.39 -17.71
N SER A 437 21.52 -4.51 -17.37
CA SER A 437 20.92 -5.72 -16.83
C SER A 437 19.67 -6.11 -17.63
N PRO A 438 19.42 -7.42 -17.83
CA PRO A 438 18.19 -7.89 -18.47
C PRO A 438 16.94 -7.66 -17.60
N THR A 439 17.09 -7.42 -16.29
CA THR A 439 15.97 -7.31 -15.34
C THR A 439 15.57 -5.88 -14.99
N TYR A 440 16.44 -4.89 -15.23
CA TYR A 440 16.13 -3.49 -14.94
C TYR A 440 14.98 -2.99 -15.81
N ARG A 441 14.08 -2.20 -15.22
CA ARG A 441 12.92 -1.66 -15.93
C ARG A 441 13.27 -0.32 -16.58
N LEU A 442 12.58 0.01 -17.67
CA LEU A 442 12.68 1.33 -18.29
C LEU A 442 12.10 2.45 -17.40
N ASP A 443 11.24 2.10 -16.45
CA ASP A 443 10.59 3.07 -15.58
C ASP A 443 10.26 2.49 -14.20
N ASN A 444 9.93 3.43 -13.32
CA ASN A 444 9.56 3.20 -11.94
C ASN A 444 8.05 2.93 -11.78
N ASN A 445 7.35 2.43 -12.82
CA ASN A 445 5.90 2.26 -12.75
C ASN A 445 5.45 1.23 -11.71
N GLU A 446 6.32 0.29 -11.34
CA GLU A 446 5.97 -0.68 -10.31
C GLU A 446 5.71 0.02 -8.97
N VAL A 447 6.60 0.90 -8.53
CA VAL A 447 6.37 1.59 -7.26
C VAL A 447 5.20 2.57 -7.36
N GLU A 448 4.93 3.18 -8.54
CA GLU A 448 3.72 3.97 -8.77
C GLU A 448 2.43 3.14 -8.59
N ARG A 449 2.41 1.89 -9.09
CA ARG A 449 1.31 0.94 -8.86
C ARG A 449 1.14 0.64 -7.37
N ILE A 450 2.24 0.47 -6.64
CA ILE A 450 2.22 0.22 -5.20
C ILE A 450 1.74 1.47 -4.42
N ASN A 451 2.15 2.67 -4.81
CA ASN A 451 1.64 3.92 -4.26
C ASN A 451 0.15 4.15 -4.51
N ARG A 452 -0.49 3.38 -5.39
CA ARG A 452 -1.94 3.40 -5.58
C ARG A 452 -2.70 2.97 -4.32
N TYR A 453 -2.18 2.04 -3.52
CA TYR A 453 -2.82 1.64 -2.25
C TYR A 453 -2.94 2.84 -1.29
N ILE A 454 -1.87 3.63 -1.16
CA ILE A 454 -1.88 4.86 -0.35
C ILE A 454 -2.78 5.95 -0.99
N SER A 455 -2.77 6.05 -2.33
CA SER A 455 -3.62 7.02 -3.03
C SER A 455 -5.11 6.71 -2.90
N LEU A 456 -5.51 5.44 -2.91
CA LEU A 456 -6.88 4.98 -2.72
C LEU A 456 -7.34 5.24 -1.28
N THR A 457 -6.52 4.89 -0.29
CA THR A 457 -6.82 5.18 1.11
C THR A 457 -6.92 6.67 1.37
N ARG A 458 -6.02 7.51 0.83
CA ARG A 458 -6.04 8.98 0.96
C ARG A 458 -7.32 9.63 0.47
N ARG A 459 -7.95 9.07 -0.57
CA ARG A 459 -9.23 9.56 -1.09
C ARG A 459 -10.38 9.30 -0.13
N ARG A 460 -10.30 8.24 0.69
CA ARG A 460 -11.39 7.75 1.54
C ARG A 460 -11.19 8.02 3.04
N LEU A 461 -9.95 8.19 3.50
CA LEU A 461 -9.65 8.27 4.94
C LEU A 461 -8.59 9.33 5.26
N THR A 462 -8.67 9.84 6.49
CA THR A 462 -7.61 10.63 7.13
C THR A 462 -7.05 9.80 8.29
N ILE A 463 -5.73 9.59 8.31
CA ILE A 463 -5.08 8.83 9.38
C ILE A 463 -5.12 9.65 10.67
N GLY A 464 -5.54 9.03 11.77
CA GLY A 464 -5.86 9.73 13.02
C GLY A 464 -4.67 10.26 13.83
N SER A 465 -3.45 9.79 13.55
CA SER A 465 -2.23 10.17 14.27
C SER A 465 -0.97 9.73 13.48
N HIS A 466 0.19 10.24 13.90
CA HIS A 466 1.50 9.75 13.46
C HIS A 466 1.69 8.25 13.70
N SER A 467 1.42 7.78 14.91
CA SER A 467 1.47 6.35 15.25
C SER A 467 0.53 5.48 14.40
N GLY A 468 -0.60 6.04 13.96
CA GLY A 468 -1.51 5.39 13.03
C GLY A 468 -0.97 5.32 11.60
N ALA A 469 -0.12 6.28 11.20
CA ALA A 469 0.55 6.28 9.91
C ALA A 469 1.68 5.25 9.87
N GLU A 470 2.47 5.14 10.93
CA GLU A 470 3.45 4.06 11.10
C GLU A 470 2.79 2.67 11.06
N ALA A 471 1.66 2.51 11.78
CA ALA A 471 0.91 1.25 11.74
C ALA A 471 0.42 0.96 10.32
N ALA A 472 -0.08 1.97 9.60
CA ALA A 472 -0.50 1.81 8.22
C ALA A 472 0.66 1.43 7.30
N ALA A 473 1.84 2.03 7.47
CA ALA A 473 3.05 1.66 6.72
C ALA A 473 3.40 0.19 6.94
N LEU A 474 3.44 -0.27 8.19
CA LEU A 474 3.71 -1.67 8.54
C LEU A 474 2.70 -2.63 7.88
N TYR A 475 1.40 -2.41 8.08
CA TYR A 475 0.39 -3.32 7.57
C TYR A 475 0.29 -3.31 6.05
N HIS A 476 0.42 -2.13 5.41
CA HIS A 476 0.49 -2.06 3.95
C HIS A 476 1.71 -2.82 3.42
N SER A 477 2.87 -2.68 4.05
CA SER A 477 4.10 -3.38 3.65
C SER A 477 3.88 -4.90 3.61
N LEU A 478 3.41 -5.48 4.71
CA LEU A 478 3.20 -6.93 4.80
C LEU A 478 2.06 -7.41 3.89
N ALA A 479 0.90 -6.75 3.89
CA ALA A 479 -0.26 -7.18 3.10
C ALA A 479 -0.01 -7.09 1.59
N ILE A 480 0.63 -6.02 1.14
CA ILE A 480 0.92 -5.82 -0.29
C ILE A 480 2.06 -6.75 -0.74
N THR A 481 3.05 -7.01 0.13
CA THR A 481 4.07 -8.02 -0.14
C THR A 481 3.45 -9.40 -0.33
N CYS A 482 2.55 -9.84 0.57
CA CYS A 482 1.84 -11.11 0.42
C CYS A 482 1.14 -11.21 -0.94
N HIS A 483 0.38 -10.17 -1.32
CA HIS A 483 -0.30 -10.14 -2.60
C HIS A 483 0.65 -10.26 -3.80
N ARG A 484 1.83 -9.63 -3.73
CA ARG A 484 2.85 -9.71 -4.79
C ARG A 484 3.53 -11.07 -4.87
N CYS A 485 3.77 -11.71 -3.72
CA CYS A 485 4.35 -13.05 -3.63
C CYS A 485 3.34 -14.17 -3.90
N GLY A 486 2.07 -13.85 -4.18
CA GLY A 486 1.01 -14.84 -4.38
C GLY A 486 0.58 -15.56 -3.09
N VAL A 487 0.90 -14.98 -1.93
CA VAL A 487 0.55 -15.51 -0.61
C VAL A 487 -0.84 -15.00 -0.20
N ASN A 488 -1.69 -15.89 0.31
CA ASN A 488 -2.99 -15.51 0.86
C ASN A 488 -2.78 -14.64 2.12
N VAL A 489 -3.29 -13.40 2.07
CA VAL A 489 -3.10 -12.40 3.13
C VAL A 489 -3.75 -12.85 4.43
N PHE A 490 -4.97 -13.38 4.37
CA PHE A 490 -5.69 -13.85 5.55
C PHE A 490 -4.93 -14.98 6.25
N ASP A 491 -4.54 -16.02 5.52
CA ASP A 491 -3.84 -17.18 6.08
C ASP A 491 -2.47 -16.79 6.65
N TYR A 492 -1.73 -15.93 5.93
CA TYR A 492 -0.46 -15.41 6.37
C TYR A 492 -0.60 -14.67 7.71
N PHE A 493 -1.51 -13.68 7.79
CA PHE A 493 -1.68 -12.90 9.01
C PHE A 493 -2.21 -13.75 10.18
N CYS A 494 -3.05 -14.76 9.93
CA CYS A 494 -3.46 -15.69 10.99
C CYS A 494 -2.22 -16.34 11.63
N ASP A 495 -1.36 -16.92 10.80
CA ASP A 495 -0.18 -17.66 11.24
C ASP A 495 0.89 -16.76 11.87
N ILE A 496 1.30 -15.67 11.17
CA ILE A 496 2.39 -14.82 11.67
C ILE A 496 2.04 -14.06 12.94
N ILE A 497 0.76 -13.70 13.15
CA ILE A 497 0.34 -13.05 14.39
C ILE A 497 0.51 -14.01 15.57
N ASP A 498 0.11 -15.27 15.42
CA ASP A 498 0.21 -16.26 16.50
C ASP A 498 1.67 -16.65 16.77
N ARG A 499 2.48 -16.87 15.73
CA ARG A 499 3.92 -17.16 15.88
C ARG A 499 4.65 -16.01 16.58
N CYS A 500 4.47 -14.78 16.10
CA CYS A 500 5.12 -13.61 16.69
C CYS A 500 4.65 -13.31 18.11
N ALA A 501 3.39 -13.61 18.45
CA ALA A 501 2.88 -13.47 19.81
C ALA A 501 3.42 -14.54 20.77
N ALA A 502 3.71 -15.75 20.27
CA ALA A 502 4.28 -16.84 21.06
C ALA A 502 5.80 -16.69 21.31
N TRP A 503 6.50 -15.92 20.46
CA TRP A 503 7.94 -15.76 20.54
C TRP A 503 8.39 -14.78 21.64
N PRO A 504 9.48 -15.10 22.37
CA PRO A 504 10.09 -14.17 23.32
C PRO A 504 10.54 -12.85 22.66
N PRO A 505 10.54 -11.71 23.37
CA PRO A 505 10.97 -10.42 22.82
C PRO A 505 12.42 -10.37 22.30
N ASN A 506 13.29 -11.25 22.82
CA ASN A 506 14.70 -11.37 22.43
C ASN A 506 14.94 -12.39 21.30
N THR A 507 13.89 -12.82 20.61
CA THR A 507 14.02 -13.70 19.44
C THR A 507 14.90 -13.04 18.37
N PRO A 508 15.93 -13.73 17.83
CA PRO A 508 16.82 -13.17 16.82
C PRO A 508 16.07 -12.72 15.56
N ILE A 509 16.53 -11.62 14.94
CA ILE A 509 15.84 -11.00 13.79
C ILE A 509 15.82 -11.92 12.56
N GLU A 510 16.84 -12.79 12.46
CA GLU A 510 17.01 -13.77 11.40
C GLU A 510 15.84 -14.77 11.36
N LYS A 511 15.25 -15.11 12.52
CA LYS A 511 14.04 -15.96 12.55
C LYS A 511 12.82 -15.28 11.93
N TYR A 512 12.75 -13.96 11.99
CA TYR A 512 11.67 -13.21 11.34
C TYR A 512 11.86 -13.09 9.83
N ARG A 513 13.10 -13.19 9.32
CA ARG A 513 13.39 -13.23 7.87
C ARG A 513 12.67 -14.39 7.18
N ASP A 514 12.61 -15.55 7.83
CA ASP A 514 11.92 -16.76 7.34
C ASP A 514 10.38 -16.65 7.41
N LEU A 515 9.86 -15.66 8.13
CA LEU A 515 8.42 -15.35 8.18
C LEU A 515 8.01 -14.28 7.18
N LEU A 516 8.93 -13.68 6.42
CA LEU A 516 8.55 -12.74 5.36
C LEU A 516 7.86 -13.50 4.22
N PRO A 517 6.92 -12.86 3.48
CA PRO A 517 6.08 -13.60 2.54
C PRO A 517 6.81 -14.26 1.37
N ASP A 518 8.03 -13.83 1.05
CA ASP A 518 8.88 -14.46 0.03
C ASP A 518 9.44 -15.82 0.48
N HIS A 519 9.60 -16.03 1.79
CA HIS A 519 10.12 -17.28 2.39
C HIS A 519 9.07 -18.05 3.21
N TRP A 520 7.92 -17.42 3.47
CA TRP A 520 6.91 -17.95 4.38
C TRP A 520 6.38 -19.31 3.93
N LYS A 521 6.29 -20.22 4.90
CA LYS A 521 5.63 -21.51 4.76
C LYS A 521 4.53 -21.63 5.83
N PRO A 522 3.31 -22.07 5.45
CA PRO A 522 2.23 -22.30 6.40
C PRO A 522 2.70 -23.19 7.55
N SER A 523 2.20 -22.94 8.76
CA SER A 523 2.43 -23.86 9.87
C SER A 523 1.76 -25.18 9.51
N GLN A 524 2.44 -26.29 9.78
CA GLN A 524 1.77 -27.58 9.81
C GLN A 524 0.77 -27.52 10.98
N LYS A 525 -0.52 -27.44 10.64
CA LYS A 525 -1.61 -27.42 11.61
C LYS A 525 -1.79 -28.77 12.28
#